data_AF-A0A109K529-F1
#
_entry.id   AF-A0A109K529-F1
#
_cell.length_a   1.000
_cell.length_b   1.000
_cell.length_c   1.000
_cell.angle_alpha   90.00
_cell.angle_beta   90.00
_cell.angle_gamma   90.00
#
_symmetry.space_group_name_H-M   'P 1'
#
loop_
_entity.id
_entity.type
_entity.pdbx_description
1 polymer ?
#
loop_
_entity_poly.entity_id
_entity_poly.type
_entity_poly.pdbx_seq_one_letter_code
_entity_poly.pdbx_strand_id
1 'polypeptide(L)'
;MSVTGAGAREKLVRAAEAELIRGQGHLEMQAVAKRAQVSVGLAYHHFGSKAGLIAAVVEDFYVSLDEAAFSGATLPSESWAARERARIGAYVAFHYAHPFAPLVIGALSRAPEVLDVETAFTNRQLAAGARMLEKAQRDGIVSGEIDPHLTIALMIGGIRQALIGSLMREPRPDPERLTRDIWAFIAAALRLSTEADGGAGDRSGST
;
A
#
# COMPACT_ATOMS: atom_id res chain seq x y z
N MET A 1 11.07 -3.71 36.50
CA MET A 1 9.89 -3.09 35.83
C MET A 1 10.25 -2.85 34.36
N SER A 2 9.82 -3.77 33.49
CA SER A 2 10.16 -3.85 32.07
C SER A 2 9.13 -3.10 31.21
N VAL A 3 9.21 -1.76 31.22
CA VAL A 3 8.31 -0.87 30.44
C VAL A 3 9.02 -0.21 29.24
N THR A 4 10.31 -0.47 28.97
CA THR A 4 11.15 0.52 28.24
C THR A 4 11.71 0.12 26.87
N GLY A 5 11.38 -1.04 26.30
CA GLY A 5 11.92 -1.49 24.99
C GLY A 5 11.05 -1.13 23.77
N ALA A 6 9.76 -1.49 23.83
CA ALA A 6 8.84 -1.33 22.70
C ALA A 6 8.53 0.16 22.40
N GLY A 7 8.28 0.95 23.44
CA GLY A 7 8.02 2.39 23.28
C GLY A 7 9.23 3.20 22.81
N ALA A 8 10.46 2.73 23.08
CA ALA A 8 11.67 3.40 22.60
C ALA A 8 11.88 3.17 21.09
N ARG A 9 11.67 1.94 20.60
CA ARG A 9 11.73 1.61 19.17
C ARG A 9 10.73 2.43 18.37
N GLU A 10 9.48 2.48 18.81
CA GLU A 10 8.42 3.22 18.13
C GLU A 10 8.69 4.74 18.10
N LYS A 11 9.16 5.32 19.21
CA LYS A 11 9.59 6.73 19.25
C LYS A 11 10.71 7.03 18.26
N LEU A 12 11.68 6.12 18.13
CA LEU A 12 12.78 6.27 17.19
C LEU A 12 12.31 6.17 15.74
N VAL A 13 11.39 5.26 15.41
CA VAL A 13 10.80 5.15 14.06
C VAL A 13 10.06 6.43 13.68
N ARG A 14 9.14 6.91 14.54
CA ARG A 14 8.41 8.17 14.29
C ARG A 14 9.34 9.38 14.18
N ALA A 15 10.37 9.44 15.02
CA ALA A 15 11.37 10.50 14.95
C ALA A 15 12.19 10.44 13.65
N ALA A 16 12.55 9.24 13.20
CA ALA A 16 13.29 9.03 11.97
C ALA A 16 12.46 9.38 10.73
N GLU A 17 11.18 9.03 10.69
CA GLU A 17 10.26 9.45 9.62
C GLU A 17 10.21 10.97 9.51
N ALA A 18 10.01 11.67 10.64
CA ALA A 18 9.98 13.13 10.66
C ALA A 18 11.30 13.76 10.17
N GLU A 19 12.44 13.17 10.53
CA GLU A 19 13.75 13.62 10.03
C GLU A 19 13.96 13.30 8.54
N LEU A 20 13.48 12.15 8.05
CA LEU A 20 13.53 11.80 6.63
C LEU A 20 12.68 12.75 5.80
N ILE A 21 11.47 13.08 6.25
CA ILE A 21 10.59 14.06 5.58
C ILE A 21 11.29 15.43 5.54
N ARG A 22 11.78 15.91 6.69
CA ARG A 22 12.47 17.21 6.80
C ARG A 22 13.75 17.26 5.96
N GLY A 23 14.48 16.16 5.91
CA GLY A 23 15.75 16.02 5.19
C GLY A 23 15.60 15.55 3.75
N GLN A 24 14.38 15.47 3.20
CA GLN A 24 14.11 15.02 1.83
C GLN A 24 14.73 13.64 1.51
N GLY A 25 14.70 12.72 2.47
CA GLY A 25 15.28 11.38 2.37
C GLY A 25 16.65 11.24 3.05
N HIS A 26 17.28 12.34 3.48
CA HIS A 26 18.52 12.28 4.25
C HIS A 26 18.24 12.18 5.76
N LEU A 27 18.86 11.20 6.42
CA LEU A 27 18.69 10.93 7.86
C LEU A 27 19.99 11.15 8.64
N GLU A 28 19.93 11.84 9.78
CA GLU A 28 21.06 11.97 10.71
C GLU A 28 20.74 11.31 12.05
N MET A 29 21.54 10.32 12.45
CA MET A 29 21.29 9.53 13.67
C MET A 29 21.23 10.40 14.94
N GLN A 30 22.06 11.44 15.02
CA GLN A 30 22.05 12.38 16.14
C GLN A 30 20.74 13.20 16.19
N ALA A 31 20.23 13.62 15.03
CA ALA A 31 18.97 14.37 14.95
C ALA A 31 17.78 13.50 15.36
N VAL A 32 17.76 12.22 14.95
CA VAL A 32 16.73 11.26 15.37
C VAL A 32 16.77 11.05 16.88
N ALA A 33 17.93 10.73 17.45
CA ALA A 33 18.06 10.47 18.88
C ALA A 33 17.65 11.70 19.71
N LYS A 34 18.07 12.90 19.29
CA LYS A 34 17.65 14.17 19.89
C LYS A 34 16.13 14.34 19.84
N ARG A 35 15.50 14.11 18.69
CA ARG A 35 14.03 14.22 18.51
C ARG A 35 13.28 13.18 19.34
N ALA A 36 13.77 11.96 19.41
CA ALA A 36 13.20 10.88 20.21
C ALA A 36 13.51 11.00 21.72
N GLN A 37 14.35 11.97 22.12
CA GLN A 37 14.80 12.19 23.50
C GLN A 37 15.49 10.95 24.10
N VAL A 38 16.33 10.30 23.31
CA VAL A 38 17.13 9.13 23.71
C VAL A 38 18.60 9.33 23.38
N SER A 39 19.47 8.46 23.90
CA SER A 39 20.88 8.47 23.50
C SER A 39 21.04 7.91 22.08
N VAL A 40 22.03 8.41 21.35
CA VAL A 40 22.40 7.89 20.02
C VAL A 40 22.83 6.42 20.11
N GLY A 41 23.51 6.04 21.19
CA GLY A 41 23.87 4.65 21.46
C GLY A 41 22.65 3.72 21.57
N LEU A 42 21.54 4.19 22.16
CA LEU A 42 20.30 3.42 22.22
C LEU A 42 19.69 3.24 20.81
N ALA A 43 19.77 4.26 19.95
CA ALA A 43 19.30 4.15 18.57
C ALA A 43 20.10 3.11 17.78
N TYR A 44 21.44 3.14 17.88
CA TYR A 44 22.27 2.10 17.25
C TYR A 44 22.06 0.72 17.86
N HIS A 45 21.79 0.62 19.16
CA HIS A 45 21.45 -0.65 19.80
C HIS A 45 20.16 -1.27 19.23
N HIS A 46 19.12 -0.46 18.95
CA HIS A 46 17.85 -0.96 18.42
C HIS A 46 17.89 -1.33 16.93
N PHE A 47 18.64 -0.58 16.12
CA PHE A 47 18.56 -0.71 14.66
C PHE A 47 19.87 -1.15 14.01
N GLY A 48 20.95 -1.27 14.78
CA GLY A 48 22.29 -1.63 14.32
C GLY A 48 23.00 -0.54 13.49
N SER A 49 22.27 0.15 12.62
CA SER A 49 22.80 1.13 11.69
C SER A 49 21.76 2.17 11.26
N LYS A 50 22.20 3.23 10.59
CA LYS A 50 21.32 4.20 9.90
C LYS A 50 20.46 3.51 8.84
N ALA A 51 21.04 2.58 8.09
CA ALA A 51 20.34 1.78 7.09
C ALA A 51 19.21 0.95 7.71
N GLY A 52 19.49 0.25 8.81
CA GLY A 52 18.49 -0.54 9.55
C GLY A 52 17.35 0.31 10.10
N LEU A 53 17.62 1.55 10.51
CA LEU A 53 16.58 2.48 10.93
C LEU A 53 15.72 2.95 9.75
N ILE A 54 16.32 3.30 8.61
CA ILE A 54 15.57 3.68 7.39
C ILE A 54 14.66 2.52 6.94
N ALA A 55 15.18 1.30 6.91
CA ALA A 55 14.42 0.10 6.58
C ALA A 55 13.21 -0.08 7.53
N ALA A 56 13.41 0.12 8.83
CA ALA A 56 12.34 0.02 9.81
C ALA A 56 11.25 1.09 9.65
N VAL A 57 11.60 2.32 9.23
CA VAL A 57 10.60 3.37 8.92
C VAL A 57 9.78 2.99 7.68
N VAL A 58 10.41 2.48 6.63
CA VAL A 58 9.71 2.06 5.42
C VAL A 58 8.83 0.82 5.69
N GLU A 59 9.30 -0.10 6.52
CA GLU A 59 8.50 -1.24 6.99
C GLU A 59 7.24 -0.77 7.74
N ASP A 60 7.37 0.19 8.66
CA ASP A 60 6.25 0.76 9.43
C ASP A 60 5.21 1.46 8.52
N PHE A 61 5.68 2.16 7.48
CA PHE A 61 4.82 2.72 6.44
C PHE A 61 4.02 1.63 5.71
N TYR A 62 4.67 0.52 5.34
CA TYR A 62 3.99 -0.59 4.65
C TYR A 62 3.04 -1.38 5.55
N VAL A 63 3.31 -1.48 6.85
CA VAL A 63 2.36 -2.02 7.83
C VAL A 63 1.11 -1.14 7.88
N SER A 64 1.29 0.17 8.02
CA SER A 64 0.17 1.13 8.03
C SER A 64 -0.64 1.10 6.74
N LEU A 65 0.02 0.90 5.59
CA LEU A 65 -0.64 0.74 4.30
C LEU A 65 -1.44 -0.58 4.19
N ASP A 66 -0.91 -1.69 4.72
CA ASP A 66 -1.62 -2.97 4.75
C ASP A 66 -2.89 -2.90 5.62
N GLU A 67 -2.81 -2.21 6.75
CA GLU A 67 -3.97 -1.94 7.61
C GLU A 67 -5.02 -1.06 6.92
N ALA A 68 -4.58 -0.04 6.18
CA ALA A 68 -5.49 0.90 5.52
C ALA A 68 -6.17 0.32 4.26
N ALA A 69 -5.48 -0.50 3.49
CA ALA A 69 -5.93 -0.88 2.15
C ALA A 69 -5.91 -2.38 1.83
N PHE A 70 -5.28 -3.23 2.63
CA PHE A 70 -5.10 -4.64 2.26
C PHE A 70 -5.66 -5.60 3.31
N SER A 71 -4.79 -6.34 4.01
CA SER A 71 -5.19 -7.47 4.85
C SER A 71 -5.88 -7.01 6.14
N GLY A 72 -5.48 -5.85 6.68
CA GLY A 72 -6.11 -5.26 7.86
C GLY A 72 -7.36 -4.43 7.55
N ALA A 73 -7.62 -4.12 6.28
CA ALA A 73 -8.71 -3.24 5.90
C ALA A 73 -10.07 -3.95 5.92
N THR A 74 -11.03 -3.42 6.68
CA THR A 74 -12.44 -3.83 6.60
C THR A 74 -13.14 -3.00 5.53
N LEU A 75 -13.30 -3.57 4.33
CA LEU A 75 -13.95 -2.92 3.18
C LEU A 75 -15.32 -3.57 2.92
N PRO A 76 -16.38 -3.18 3.66
CA PRO A 76 -17.73 -3.68 3.40
C PRO A 76 -18.19 -3.21 2.03
N SER A 77 -18.74 -4.13 1.24
CA SER A 77 -19.16 -3.86 -0.14
C SER A 77 -20.17 -4.90 -0.58
N GLU A 78 -21.12 -4.46 -1.41
CA GLU A 78 -22.21 -5.27 -1.98
C GLU A 78 -21.70 -6.24 -3.05
N SER A 79 -20.58 -5.92 -3.72
CA SER A 79 -19.97 -6.79 -4.73
C SER A 79 -18.45 -6.86 -4.60
N TRP A 80 -17.86 -7.89 -5.22
CA TRP A 80 -16.40 -8.01 -5.32
C TRP A 80 -15.78 -6.81 -6.05
N ALA A 81 -16.40 -6.39 -7.15
CA ALA A 81 -15.98 -5.25 -7.96
C ALA A 81 -15.96 -3.95 -7.13
N ALA A 82 -17.02 -3.66 -6.39
CA ALA A 82 -17.09 -2.50 -5.52
C ALA A 82 -16.06 -2.55 -4.37
N ARG A 83 -15.74 -3.76 -3.88
CA ARG A 83 -14.72 -3.96 -2.84
C ARG A 83 -13.31 -3.63 -3.36
N GLU A 84 -12.98 -4.10 -4.55
CA GLU A 84 -11.67 -3.84 -5.15
C GLU A 84 -11.52 -2.39 -5.61
N ARG A 85 -12.61 -1.75 -6.07
CA ARG A 85 -12.63 -0.30 -6.26
C ARG A 85 -12.36 0.45 -4.96
N ALA A 86 -13.02 0.06 -3.86
CA ALA A 86 -12.81 0.66 -2.55
C ALA A 86 -11.37 0.46 -2.05
N ARG A 87 -10.78 -0.72 -2.34
CA ARG A 87 -9.38 -1.03 -2.05
C ARG A 87 -8.42 -0.07 -2.73
N ILE A 88 -8.60 0.15 -4.03
CA ILE A 88 -7.81 1.12 -4.80
C ILE A 88 -7.99 2.52 -4.22
N GLY A 89 -9.22 2.90 -3.86
CA GLY A 89 -9.52 4.17 -3.21
C GLY A 89 -8.75 4.36 -1.90
N ALA A 90 -8.78 3.36 -1.02
CA ALA A 90 -8.05 3.39 0.25
C ALA A 90 -6.53 3.48 0.04
N TYR A 91 -6.00 2.71 -0.92
CA TYR A 91 -4.59 2.75 -1.30
C TYR A 91 -4.18 4.14 -1.80
N VAL A 92 -4.96 4.75 -2.70
CA VAL A 92 -4.70 6.10 -3.22
C VAL A 92 -4.81 7.15 -2.11
N ALA A 93 -5.87 7.10 -1.31
CA ALA A 93 -6.11 8.04 -0.22
C ALA A 93 -4.97 8.02 0.81
N PHE A 94 -4.47 6.83 1.18
CA PHE A 94 -3.33 6.69 2.08
C PHE A 94 -2.09 7.40 1.54
N HIS A 95 -1.72 7.18 0.27
CA HIS A 95 -0.54 7.82 -0.32
C HIS A 95 -0.69 9.34 -0.47
N TYR A 96 -1.92 9.83 -0.66
CA TYR A 96 -2.19 11.27 -0.76
C TYR A 96 -2.11 11.96 0.60
N ALA A 97 -2.58 11.29 1.66
CA ALA A 97 -2.61 11.83 3.00
C ALA A 97 -1.26 11.70 3.73
N HIS A 98 -0.47 10.68 3.41
CA HIS A 98 0.74 10.35 4.15
C HIS A 98 1.96 11.17 3.64
N PRO A 99 2.54 12.08 4.45
CA PRO A 99 3.60 12.99 4.00
C PRO A 99 4.90 12.27 3.62
N PHE A 100 5.15 11.08 4.17
CA PHE A 100 6.29 10.24 3.79
C PHE A 100 6.13 9.51 2.46
N ALA A 101 4.91 9.38 1.92
CA ALA A 101 4.64 8.57 0.73
C ALA A 101 5.47 8.96 -0.51
N PRO A 102 5.67 10.26 -0.84
CA PRO A 102 6.52 10.65 -1.98
C PRO A 102 7.98 10.18 -1.86
N LEU A 103 8.50 10.06 -0.63
CA LEU A 103 9.85 9.53 -0.41
C LEU A 103 9.88 8.02 -0.60
N VAL A 104 8.91 7.30 -0.02
CA VAL A 104 8.82 5.82 -0.12
C VAL A 104 8.69 5.37 -1.56
N ILE A 105 7.74 5.92 -2.32
CA ILE A 105 7.53 5.51 -3.72
C ILE A 105 8.50 6.16 -4.70
N GLY A 106 9.28 7.15 -4.23
CA GLY A 106 10.17 7.98 -5.03
C GLY A 106 11.65 7.72 -4.74
N ALA A 107 12.27 8.59 -3.93
CA ALA A 107 13.71 8.61 -3.70
C ALA A 107 14.20 7.38 -2.93
N LEU A 108 13.47 6.96 -1.90
CA LEU A 108 13.85 5.82 -1.06
C LEU A 108 13.64 4.49 -1.76
N SER A 109 12.67 4.37 -2.66
CA SER A 109 12.38 3.11 -3.36
C SER A 109 13.55 2.53 -4.18
N ARG A 110 14.63 3.30 -4.38
CA ARG A 110 15.86 2.88 -5.09
C ARG A 110 17.06 2.74 -4.16
N ALA A 111 16.89 3.05 -2.89
CA ALA A 111 17.95 3.00 -1.89
C ALA A 111 18.25 1.53 -1.53
N PRO A 112 19.51 1.07 -1.56
CA PRO A 112 19.88 -0.30 -1.23
C PRO A 112 19.34 -0.78 0.12
N GLU A 113 19.25 0.14 1.09
CA GLU A 113 18.83 -0.12 2.47
C GLU A 113 17.37 -0.59 2.58
N VAL A 114 16.53 -0.33 1.58
CA VAL A 114 15.09 -0.67 1.63
C VAL A 114 14.68 -1.73 0.60
N LEU A 115 15.61 -2.19 -0.26
CA LEU A 115 15.29 -3.13 -1.34
C LEU A 115 14.64 -4.42 -0.83
N ASP A 116 15.12 -4.95 0.31
CA ASP A 116 14.55 -6.16 0.91
C ASP A 116 13.12 -5.92 1.40
N VAL A 117 12.86 -4.74 1.99
CA VAL A 117 11.52 -4.35 2.47
C VAL A 117 10.55 -4.20 1.30
N GLU A 118 10.96 -3.50 0.24
CA GLU A 118 10.20 -3.31 -1.00
C GLU A 118 9.88 -4.64 -1.69
N THR A 119 10.88 -5.52 -1.79
CA THR A 119 10.77 -6.83 -2.42
C THR A 119 9.82 -7.73 -1.61
N ALA A 120 9.97 -7.75 -0.29
CA ALA A 120 9.10 -8.52 0.58
C ALA A 120 7.65 -8.02 0.51
N PHE A 121 7.42 -6.71 0.53
CA PHE A 121 6.08 -6.13 0.35
C PHE A 121 5.49 -6.50 -1.02
N THR A 122 6.22 -6.27 -2.11
CA THR A 122 5.76 -6.57 -3.47
C THR A 122 5.42 -8.05 -3.66
N ASN A 123 6.27 -8.95 -3.17
CA ASN A 123 6.03 -10.40 -3.25
C ASN A 123 4.77 -10.83 -2.48
N ARG A 124 4.53 -10.26 -1.30
CA ARG A 124 3.30 -10.51 -0.54
C ARG A 124 2.07 -10.06 -1.33
N GLN A 125 2.12 -8.87 -1.92
CA GLN A 125 1.01 -8.31 -2.70
C GLN A 125 0.73 -9.13 -3.97
N LEU A 126 1.76 -9.54 -4.71
CA LEU A 126 1.63 -10.40 -5.88
C LEU A 126 0.98 -11.74 -5.52
N ALA A 127 1.47 -12.40 -4.47
CA ALA A 127 0.95 -13.70 -4.05
C ALA A 127 -0.50 -13.61 -3.52
N ALA A 128 -0.81 -12.59 -2.71
CA ALA A 128 -2.16 -12.38 -2.19
C ALA A 128 -3.15 -12.04 -3.32
N GLY A 129 -2.77 -11.14 -4.22
CA GLY A 129 -3.64 -10.73 -5.31
C GLY A 129 -3.85 -11.80 -6.38
N ALA A 130 -2.85 -12.65 -6.68
CA ALA A 130 -3.03 -13.80 -7.55
C ALA A 130 -4.08 -14.77 -6.97
N ARG A 131 -3.96 -15.14 -5.69
CA ARG A 131 -4.96 -16.00 -5.01
C ARG A 131 -6.36 -15.40 -5.00
N MET A 132 -6.45 -14.08 -4.84
CA MET A 132 -7.72 -13.35 -4.90
C MET A 132 -8.35 -13.46 -6.31
N LEU A 133 -7.57 -13.24 -7.37
CA LEU A 133 -8.05 -13.33 -8.75
C LEU A 133 -8.44 -14.77 -9.13
N GLU A 134 -7.64 -15.76 -8.76
CA GLU A 134 -7.99 -17.18 -8.94
C GLU A 134 -9.31 -17.54 -8.25
N LYS A 135 -9.55 -17.01 -7.04
CA LYS A 135 -10.83 -17.19 -6.37
C LYS A 135 -11.96 -16.53 -7.15
N ALA A 136 -11.78 -15.30 -7.61
CA ALA A 136 -12.78 -14.59 -8.40
C ALA A 136 -13.09 -15.29 -9.74
N GLN A 137 -12.11 -15.96 -10.35
CA GLN A 137 -12.31 -16.80 -11.53
C GLN A 137 -13.15 -18.05 -11.19
N ARG A 138 -12.85 -18.76 -10.11
CA ARG A 138 -13.65 -19.90 -9.65
C ARG A 138 -15.09 -19.52 -9.34
N ASP A 139 -15.29 -18.32 -8.82
CA ASP A 139 -16.61 -17.76 -8.49
C ASP A 139 -17.33 -17.17 -9.73
N GLY A 140 -16.72 -17.21 -10.93
CA GLY A 140 -17.32 -16.72 -12.18
C GLY A 140 -17.38 -15.19 -12.32
N ILE A 141 -16.72 -14.45 -11.42
CA ILE A 141 -16.73 -12.98 -11.37
C ILE A 141 -15.74 -12.39 -12.38
N VAL A 142 -14.57 -13.01 -12.49
CA VAL A 142 -13.47 -12.60 -13.38
C VAL A 142 -13.33 -13.65 -14.48
N SER A 143 -13.07 -13.23 -15.73
CA SER A 143 -12.93 -14.14 -16.86
C SER A 143 -11.81 -15.17 -16.63
N GLY A 144 -12.08 -16.44 -16.95
CA GLY A 144 -11.08 -17.52 -16.90
C GLY A 144 -9.99 -17.43 -17.97
N GLU A 145 -10.11 -16.52 -18.94
CA GLU A 145 -9.13 -16.34 -20.02
C GLU A 145 -7.93 -15.47 -19.61
N ILE A 146 -8.02 -14.75 -18.49
CA ILE A 146 -6.90 -13.93 -18.00
C ILE A 146 -5.96 -14.78 -17.15
N ASP A 147 -4.66 -14.49 -17.23
CA ASP A 147 -3.66 -15.02 -16.31
C ASP A 147 -3.70 -14.20 -15.00
N PRO A 148 -4.05 -14.79 -13.84
CA PRO A 148 -4.09 -14.10 -12.56
C PRO A 148 -2.76 -13.47 -12.14
N HIS A 149 -1.64 -14.15 -12.40
CA HIS A 149 -0.31 -13.71 -11.98
C HIS A 149 0.18 -12.53 -12.81
N LEU A 150 0.02 -12.60 -14.13
CA LEU A 150 0.34 -11.47 -15.00
C LEU A 150 -0.57 -10.27 -14.71
N THR A 151 -1.87 -10.52 -14.54
CA THR A 151 -2.85 -9.46 -14.30
C THR A 151 -2.55 -8.71 -13.00
N ILE A 152 -2.29 -9.41 -11.89
CA ILE A 152 -1.97 -8.73 -10.63
C ILE A 152 -0.65 -7.96 -10.71
N ALA A 153 0.35 -8.48 -11.43
CA ALA A 153 1.61 -7.78 -11.63
C ALA A 153 1.41 -6.46 -12.40
N LEU A 154 0.59 -6.49 -13.46
CA LEU A 154 0.22 -5.29 -14.22
C LEU A 154 -0.59 -4.30 -13.37
N MET A 155 -1.51 -4.79 -12.54
CA MET A 155 -2.28 -3.95 -11.63
C MET A 155 -1.38 -3.23 -10.62
N ILE A 156 -0.53 -3.98 -9.89
CA ILE A 156 0.37 -3.40 -8.88
C ILE A 156 1.34 -2.40 -9.53
N GLY A 157 1.98 -2.79 -10.63
CA GLY A 157 2.92 -1.92 -11.35
C GLY A 157 2.23 -0.67 -11.91
N GLY A 158 1.08 -0.83 -12.56
CA GLY A 158 0.30 0.25 -13.16
C GLY A 158 -0.22 1.25 -12.14
N ILE A 159 -0.81 0.77 -11.03
CA ILE A 159 -1.27 1.64 -9.93
C ILE A 159 -0.09 2.41 -9.33
N ARG A 160 1.04 1.74 -9.07
CA ARG A 160 2.25 2.38 -8.53
C ARG A 160 2.75 3.49 -9.45
N GLN A 161 2.82 3.24 -10.76
CA GLN A 161 3.25 4.27 -11.73
C GLN A 161 2.24 5.42 -11.83
N ALA A 162 0.94 5.13 -11.81
CA ALA A 162 -0.10 6.17 -11.80
C ALA A 162 0.01 7.07 -10.55
N LEU A 163 0.31 6.51 -9.38
CA LEU A 163 0.55 7.28 -8.16
C LEU A 163 1.80 8.14 -8.25
N ILE A 164 2.94 7.58 -8.67
CA ILE A 164 4.19 8.34 -8.84
C ILE A 164 3.94 9.53 -9.77
N GLY A 165 3.34 9.28 -10.94
CA GLY A 165 3.00 10.32 -11.89
C GLY A 165 2.04 11.37 -11.33
N SER A 166 1.10 10.98 -10.47
CA SER A 166 0.12 11.91 -9.89
C SER A 166 0.68 12.76 -8.76
N LEU A 167 1.50 12.19 -7.87
CA LEU A 167 2.09 12.92 -6.74
C LEU A 167 3.10 13.99 -7.20
N MET A 168 3.71 13.80 -8.37
CA MET A 168 4.69 14.70 -8.98
C MET A 168 4.09 15.80 -9.87
N ARG A 169 2.77 15.80 -10.10
CA ARG A 169 2.08 16.77 -10.96
C ARG A 169 1.63 18.01 -10.18
N GLU A 170 1.66 19.15 -10.87
CA GLU A 170 1.07 20.40 -10.39
C GLU A 170 0.11 20.98 -11.45
N PRO A 171 -1.19 21.19 -11.12
CA PRO A 171 -1.83 20.81 -9.86
C PRO A 171 -1.98 19.28 -9.76
N ARG A 172 -1.88 18.76 -8.52
CA ARG A 172 -2.10 17.34 -8.23
C ARG A 172 -3.56 16.95 -8.58
N PRO A 173 -3.79 15.80 -9.26
CA PRO A 173 -5.14 15.34 -9.57
C PRO A 173 -5.97 15.05 -8.32
N ASP A 174 -7.30 15.15 -8.42
CA ASP A 174 -8.22 14.69 -7.38
C ASP A 174 -8.06 13.16 -7.15
N PRO A 175 -7.85 12.70 -5.89
CA PRO A 175 -7.69 11.27 -5.57
C PRO A 175 -8.92 10.42 -5.91
N GLU A 176 -10.14 10.93 -5.81
CA GLU A 176 -11.35 10.20 -6.19
C GLU A 176 -11.44 10.01 -7.70
N ARG A 177 -11.05 11.05 -8.45
CA ARG A 177 -10.96 10.98 -9.92
C ARG A 177 -9.88 9.99 -10.33
N LEU A 178 -8.70 10.03 -9.70
CA LEU A 178 -7.63 9.07 -9.96
C LEU A 178 -8.08 7.62 -9.67
N THR A 179 -8.76 7.40 -8.55
CA THR A 179 -9.33 6.09 -8.18
C THR A 179 -10.31 5.59 -9.25
N ARG A 180 -11.20 6.48 -9.72
CA ARG A 180 -12.19 6.16 -10.76
C ARG A 180 -11.52 5.77 -12.08
N ASP A 181 -10.54 6.56 -12.52
CA ASP A 181 -9.83 6.32 -13.78
C ASP A 181 -9.02 5.02 -13.74
N ILE A 182 -8.31 4.75 -12.63
CA ILE A 182 -7.58 3.49 -12.39
C ILE A 182 -8.55 2.31 -12.38
N TRP A 183 -9.66 2.41 -11.64
CA TRP A 183 -10.63 1.33 -11.55
C TRP A 183 -11.26 1.02 -12.91
N ALA A 184 -11.62 2.02 -13.71
CA ALA A 184 -12.19 1.81 -15.04
C ALA A 184 -11.24 1.00 -15.94
N PHE A 185 -9.93 1.31 -15.91
CA PHE A 185 -8.92 0.56 -16.64
C PHE A 185 -8.79 -0.89 -16.14
N ILE A 186 -8.74 -1.10 -14.82
CA ILE A 186 -8.60 -2.43 -14.22
C ILE A 186 -9.84 -3.29 -14.46
N ALA A 187 -11.04 -2.74 -14.27
CA ALA A 187 -12.29 -3.46 -14.50
C ALA A 187 -12.42 -3.95 -15.94
N ALA A 188 -12.00 -3.13 -16.92
CA ALA A 188 -11.95 -3.55 -18.31
C ALA A 188 -10.94 -4.69 -18.55
N ALA A 189 -9.75 -4.62 -17.93
CA ALA A 189 -8.74 -5.66 -18.02
C ALA A 189 -9.18 -7.00 -17.39
N LEU A 190 -9.97 -6.93 -16.31
CA LEU A 190 -10.50 -8.10 -15.60
C LEU A 190 -11.64 -8.82 -16.35
N ARG A 191 -12.23 -8.17 -17.38
CA ARG A 191 -13.36 -8.71 -18.16
C ARG A 191 -14.46 -9.25 -17.24
N LEU A 192 -14.91 -8.41 -16.31
CA LEU A 192 -15.89 -8.79 -15.29
C LEU A 192 -17.19 -9.29 -15.95
N SER A 193 -17.74 -10.38 -15.42
CA SER A 193 -18.99 -10.96 -15.92
C SER A 193 -20.17 -10.05 -15.60
N THR A 194 -20.99 -9.73 -16.59
CA THR A 194 -22.20 -8.88 -16.42
C THR A 194 -23.31 -9.53 -15.58
N GLU A 195 -23.27 -10.85 -15.40
CA GLU A 195 -24.32 -11.62 -14.70
C GLU A 195 -24.24 -11.53 -13.16
N ALA A 196 -23.11 -11.09 -12.60
CA ALA A 196 -22.93 -11.00 -11.13
C ALA A 196 -23.69 -9.81 -10.49
N ASP A 197 -24.27 -8.91 -11.29
CA ASP A 197 -25.10 -7.77 -10.84
C ASP A 197 -26.62 -8.08 -10.86
N GLY A 198 -27.06 -9.25 -11.35
CA GLY A 198 -28.48 -9.54 -11.63
C GLY A 198 -29.23 -10.42 -10.61
N GLY A 199 -28.63 -10.77 -9.48
CA GLY A 199 -29.10 -11.84 -8.59
C GLY A 199 -30.20 -11.50 -7.58
N ALA A 200 -31.20 -10.67 -7.89
CA ALA A 200 -32.38 -10.48 -7.04
C ALA A 200 -33.58 -9.89 -7.79
N GLY A 201 -34.17 -10.64 -8.71
CA GLY A 201 -35.45 -10.24 -9.30
C GLY A 201 -35.76 -10.99 -10.58
N ASP A 202 -36.24 -12.22 -10.44
CA ASP A 202 -37.52 -12.65 -11.03
C ASP A 202 -37.70 -14.16 -10.82
N ARG A 203 -38.45 -14.51 -9.78
CA ARG A 203 -39.17 -15.78 -9.69
C ARG A 203 -40.57 -15.47 -9.22
N SER A 204 -41.37 -14.85 -10.07
CA SER A 204 -42.83 -14.88 -9.92
C SER A 204 -43.51 -14.74 -11.27
N GLY A 205 -44.03 -15.87 -11.80
CA GLY A 205 -45.07 -15.82 -12.81
C GLY A 205 -45.09 -16.97 -13.81
N SER A 206 -45.62 -18.13 -13.40
CA SER A 206 -46.54 -18.92 -14.24
C SER A 206 -47.18 -20.05 -13.43
N THR A 207 -48.40 -19.78 -12.98
CA THR A 207 -49.50 -20.76 -12.89
C THR A 207 -50.70 -20.12 -13.55
#